data_AF-A0A2Z3HDZ7-F1
#
_entry.id   AF-A0A2Z3HDZ7-F1
#
_cell.length_a   1.000
_cell.length_b   1.000
_cell.length_c   1.000
_cell.angle_alpha   90.00
_cell.angle_beta   90.00
_cell.angle_gamma   90.00
#
_symmetry.space_group_name_H-M   'P 1'
#
loop_
_entity.id
_entity.type
_entity.pdbx_description
1 polymer ?
#
loop_
_entity_poly.entity_id
_entity_poly.type
_entity_poly.pdbx_seq_one_letter_code
_entity_poly.pdbx_strand_id
1 'polypeptide(L)'
;MRDRSDDATDLSTNLFGGAATQPQSVDPAALRRAMRYGERAREQFWGMSFRAVEAELSSGWYQRGETTEWDWVRAAVRVGFEQGEDV
;
A
#
# COMPACT_ATOMS: atom_id res chain seq x y z
N MET A 1 56.45 -22.49 -14.07
CA MET A 1 55.79 -22.47 -15.39
C MET A 1 54.41 -23.10 -15.24
N ARG A 2 53.38 -22.46 -15.83
CA ARG A 2 51.91 -22.56 -15.58
C ARG A 2 51.50 -21.78 -14.33
N ASP A 3 51.15 -20.49 -14.43
CA ASP A 3 50.11 -19.85 -15.25
C ASP A 3 48.75 -20.54 -15.09
N ARG A 4 47.97 -20.02 -14.14
CA ARG A 4 46.52 -19.92 -14.28
C ARG A 4 46.14 -18.50 -13.95
N SER A 5 45.98 -17.77 -15.04
CA SER A 5 45.17 -16.57 -15.22
C SER A 5 43.93 -16.55 -14.33
N ASP A 6 43.75 -15.41 -13.67
CA ASP A 6 42.57 -14.56 -13.82
C ASP A 6 41.22 -15.28 -13.87
N ASP A 7 40.56 -15.34 -12.72
CA ASP A 7 39.13 -15.06 -12.67
C ASP A 7 38.94 -14.04 -11.55
N ALA A 8 39.35 -12.79 -11.85
CA ALA A 8 38.81 -11.64 -11.17
C ALA A 8 37.34 -11.56 -11.59
N THR A 9 36.46 -12.26 -10.88
CA THR A 9 35.03 -12.03 -11.04
C THR A 9 34.76 -10.62 -10.52
N ASP A 10 34.75 -9.70 -11.47
CA ASP A 10 34.36 -8.31 -11.42
C ASP A 10 33.00 -8.20 -10.70
N LEU A 11 33.05 -8.03 -9.37
CA LEU A 11 31.90 -7.71 -8.52
C LEU A 11 31.53 -6.22 -8.70
N SER A 12 31.45 -5.78 -9.96
CA SER A 12 30.99 -4.45 -10.35
C SER A 12 29.49 -4.50 -10.59
N THR A 13 28.72 -4.82 -9.54
CA THR A 13 27.29 -4.55 -9.53
C THR A 13 27.01 -3.37 -8.61
N ASN A 14 27.62 -2.23 -8.96
CA ASN A 14 27.16 -0.91 -8.54
C ASN A 14 25.91 -0.53 -9.36
N LEU A 15 24.85 -1.34 -9.28
CA LEU A 15 23.56 -1.02 -9.89
C LEU A 15 22.61 -0.49 -8.82
N PHE A 16 22.71 0.83 -8.64
CA PHE A 16 21.66 1.69 -8.11
C PHE A 16 21.29 1.44 -6.64
N GLY A 17 22.08 2.08 -5.77
CA GLY A 17 21.62 2.59 -4.48
C GLY A 17 20.52 3.64 -4.62
N GLY A 18 19.43 3.30 -5.30
CA GLY A 18 18.14 3.81 -4.89
C GLY A 18 17.92 3.22 -3.52
N ALA A 19 18.06 4.04 -2.48
CA ALA A 19 17.48 3.73 -1.20
C ALA A 19 16.00 3.46 -1.46
N ALA A 20 15.65 2.20 -1.71
CA ALA A 20 14.34 1.71 -1.42
C ALA A 20 14.25 1.88 0.09
N THR A 21 13.82 3.06 0.52
CA THR A 21 13.26 3.31 1.83
C THR A 21 12.32 2.14 2.02
N GLN A 22 12.77 1.16 2.80
CA GLN A 22 12.00 0.01 3.16
C GLN A 22 10.67 0.59 3.62
N PRO A 23 9.53 0.25 2.97
CA PRO A 23 8.27 0.88 3.28
C PRO A 23 8.09 0.77 4.78
N GLN A 24 7.96 1.93 5.46
CA GLN A 24 7.72 1.93 6.89
C GLN A 24 6.57 0.97 7.11
N SER A 25 6.82 -0.10 7.88
CA SER A 25 5.83 -1.15 8.06
C SER A 25 4.54 -0.49 8.53
N VAL A 26 3.57 -0.38 7.63
CA VAL A 26 2.31 0.29 7.93
C VAL A 26 1.70 -0.43 9.10
N ASP A 27 1.26 0.31 10.11
CA ASP A 27 0.68 -0.27 11.30
C ASP A 27 -0.47 -1.22 10.88
N PRO A 28 -0.40 -2.52 11.19
CA PRO A 28 -1.46 -3.46 10.85
C PRO A 28 -2.81 -3.06 11.47
N ALA A 29 -2.81 -2.31 12.58
CA ALA A 29 -4.03 -1.73 13.14
C ALA A 29 -4.62 -0.65 12.22
N ALA A 30 -3.79 0.20 11.60
CA ALA A 30 -4.24 1.19 10.63
C ALA A 30 -4.85 0.53 9.39
N LEU A 31 -4.22 -0.55 8.87
CA LEU A 31 -4.78 -1.32 7.75
C LEU A 31 -6.14 -1.94 8.07
N ARG A 32 -6.31 -2.49 9.29
CA ARG A 32 -7.61 -3.03 9.73
C ARG A 32 -8.66 -1.92 9.88
N ARG A 33 -8.29 -0.75 10.40
CA ARG A 33 -9.20 0.43 10.46
C ARG A 33 -9.60 0.87 9.06
N ALA A 34 -8.66 0.90 8.13
CA ALA A 34 -8.88 1.22 6.73
C ALA A 34 -9.85 0.25 6.04
N MET A 35 -9.67 -1.06 6.24
CA MET A 35 -10.63 -2.07 5.74
C MET A 35 -12.04 -1.80 6.30
N ARG A 36 -12.18 -1.66 7.62
CA ARG A 36 -13.48 -1.37 8.25
C ARG A 36 -14.10 -0.05 7.79
N TYR A 37 -13.27 0.93 7.49
CA TYR A 37 -13.72 2.19 6.91
C TYR A 37 -14.30 1.99 5.50
N GLY A 38 -13.63 1.18 4.67
CA GLY A 38 -14.11 0.75 3.36
C GLY A 38 -15.43 -0.02 3.42
N GLU A 39 -15.54 -1.00 4.33
CA GLU A 39 -16.76 -1.78 4.54
C GLU A 39 -17.95 -0.88 4.88
N ARG A 40 -17.77 0.06 5.82
CA ARG A 40 -18.81 1.03 6.19
C ARG A 40 -19.11 2.07 5.09
N ALA A 41 -18.13 2.33 4.23
CA ALA A 41 -18.33 3.21 3.09
C ALA A 41 -19.17 2.56 1.99
N ARG A 42 -19.09 1.23 1.81
CA ARG A 42 -19.95 0.49 0.88
C ARG A 42 -21.42 0.78 1.13
N GLU A 43 -21.84 0.74 2.39
CA GLU A 43 -23.24 0.99 2.77
C GLU A 43 -23.69 2.41 2.41
N GLN A 44 -22.80 3.40 2.54
CA GLN A 44 -23.09 4.81 2.25
C GLN A 44 -23.07 5.11 0.75
N PHE A 45 -22.21 4.44 -0.02
CA PHE A 45 -22.05 4.66 -1.45
C PHE A 45 -22.49 3.45 -2.27
N TRP A 46 -23.59 2.82 -1.86
CA TRP A 46 -24.10 1.61 -2.48
C TRP A 46 -24.32 1.81 -4.00
N GLY A 47 -23.80 0.88 -4.80
CA GLY A 47 -23.88 0.94 -6.27
C GLY A 47 -22.87 1.87 -6.94
N MET A 48 -22.00 2.55 -6.18
CA MET A 48 -20.88 3.32 -6.75
C MET A 48 -19.59 2.49 -6.78
N SER A 49 -18.76 2.73 -7.79
CA SER A 49 -17.42 2.13 -7.86
C SER A 49 -16.45 2.82 -6.91
N PHE A 50 -15.44 2.10 -6.41
CA PHE A 50 -14.39 2.67 -5.55
C PHE A 50 -13.75 3.91 -6.17
N ARG A 51 -13.46 3.88 -7.48
CA ARG A 51 -12.87 5.02 -8.20
C ARG A 51 -13.72 6.29 -8.14
N ALA A 52 -15.05 6.16 -8.14
CA ALA A 52 -15.95 7.30 -8.08
C ALA A 52 -15.98 7.95 -6.69
N VAL A 53 -15.76 7.15 -5.65
CA VAL A 53 -15.84 7.60 -4.24
C VAL A 53 -14.48 7.80 -3.60
N GLU A 54 -13.39 7.46 -4.29
CA GLU A 54 -12.03 7.47 -3.76
C GLU A 54 -11.64 8.84 -3.19
N ALA A 55 -11.97 9.92 -3.91
CA ALA A 55 -11.71 11.27 -3.44
C ALA A 55 -12.41 11.55 -2.10
N GLU A 56 -13.67 11.13 -1.97
CA GLU A 56 -14.47 11.31 -0.76
C GLU A 56 -13.99 10.43 0.39
N LEU A 57 -13.54 9.21 0.09
CA LEU A 57 -12.97 8.31 1.08
C LEU A 57 -11.61 8.80 1.57
N SER A 58 -10.77 9.33 0.68
CA SER A 58 -9.49 9.92 1.07
C SER A 58 -9.68 11.14 1.96
N SER A 59 -10.62 12.02 1.61
CA SER A 59 -10.98 13.18 2.42
C SER A 59 -11.56 12.77 3.78
N GLY A 60 -12.49 11.81 3.78
CA GLY A 60 -13.11 11.30 5.00
C GLY A 60 -12.15 10.56 5.92
N TRP A 61 -11.10 9.94 5.39
CA TRP A 61 -10.03 9.31 6.16
C TRP A 61 -9.30 10.33 7.03
N TYR A 62 -8.84 11.43 6.45
CA TYR A 62 -8.14 12.49 7.20
C TYR A 62 -9.08 13.27 8.15
N GLN A 63 -10.33 13.48 7.75
CA GLN A 63 -11.32 14.15 8.62
C GLN A 63 -11.61 13.36 9.90
N ARG A 64 -11.43 12.04 9.89
CA ARG A 64 -11.58 11.19 11.07
C ARG A 64 -10.37 11.24 12.02
N GLY A 65 -9.34 12.02 11.68
CA GLY A 65 -8.13 12.18 12.49
C GLY A 65 -7.09 11.08 12.26
N GLU A 66 -7.23 10.29 11.18
CA GLU A 66 -6.23 9.29 10.82
C GLU A 66 -4.98 9.99 10.28
N THR A 67 -3.82 9.57 10.79
CA THR A 67 -2.51 10.16 10.44
C THR A 67 -1.76 9.34 9.40
N THR A 68 -2.22 8.12 9.13
CA THR A 68 -1.64 7.28 8.09
C THR A 68 -1.98 7.85 6.73
N GLU A 69 -0.98 7.99 5.88
CA GLU A 69 -1.13 8.49 4.52
C GLU A 69 -2.05 7.61 3.68
N TRP A 70 -2.90 8.25 2.85
CA TRP A 70 -3.92 7.57 2.06
C TRP A 70 -3.34 6.50 1.15
N ASP A 71 -2.23 6.75 0.45
CA ASP A 71 -1.62 5.76 -0.47
C ASP A 71 -1.30 4.42 0.21
N TRP A 72 -0.97 4.44 1.50
CA TRP A 72 -0.64 3.25 2.27
C TRP A 72 -1.86 2.44 2.69
N VAL A 73 -3.00 3.12 2.90
CA VAL A 73 -4.24 2.49 3.35
C VAL A 73 -5.26 2.30 2.23
N ARG A 74 -5.07 2.95 1.08
CA ARG A 74 -5.97 2.94 -0.09
C ARG A 74 -6.33 1.52 -0.51
N ALA A 75 -5.34 0.63 -0.58
CA ALA A 75 -5.56 -0.76 -0.95
C ALA A 75 -6.45 -1.49 0.07
N ALA A 76 -6.24 -1.25 1.36
CA ALA A 76 -7.04 -1.82 2.44
C ALA A 76 -8.48 -1.27 2.45
N VAL A 77 -8.65 0.05 2.29
CA VAL A 77 -9.99 0.66 2.14
C VAL A 77 -10.71 0.10 0.93
N ARG A 78 -10.02 0.01 -0.21
CA ARG A 78 -10.57 -0.57 -1.44
C ARG A 78 -11.04 -1.99 -1.23
N VAL A 79 -10.23 -2.84 -0.59
CA VAL A 79 -10.60 -4.22 -0.28
C VAL A 79 -11.87 -4.26 0.57
N GLY A 80 -11.95 -3.47 1.64
CA GLY A 80 -13.17 -3.41 2.47
C GLY A 80 -14.39 -2.89 1.71
N PHE A 81 -14.19 -1.92 0.82
CA PHE A 81 -15.26 -1.35 -0.01
C PHE A 81 -15.74 -2.30 -1.10
N GLU A 82 -14.85 -3.07 -1.73
CA GLU A 82 -15.21 -3.99 -2.81
C GLU A 82 -15.70 -5.34 -2.29
N GLN A 83 -15.14 -5.85 -1.18
CA GLN A 83 -15.41 -7.19 -0.62
C GLN A 83 -16.42 -7.23 0.53
N GLY A 84 -17.08 -6.11 0.87
CA GLY A 84 -18.13 -6.06 1.89
C GLY A 84 -19.40 -6.89 1.57
N GLU A 85 -19.34 -7.78 0.59
CA GLU A 85 -20.35 -8.82 0.30
C GLU A 85 -19.66 -10.19 0.30
N ASP A 86 -19.40 -10.75 1.48
CA ASP A 86 -19.49 -12.20 1.71
C ASP A 86 -19.52 -12.45 3.24
N VAL A 87 -20.75 -12.50 3.79
CA VAL A 87 -21.27 -13.32 4.92
C VAL A 87 -22.67 -12.86 5.29
#